data_AF-A0A834YZW3-F1
#
_entry.id   AF-A0A834YZW3-F1
#
_cell.length_a   1.000
_cell.length_b   1.000
_cell.length_c   1.000
_cell.angle_alpha   90.00
_cell.angle_beta   90.00
_cell.angle_gamma   90.00
#
_symmetry.space_group_name_H-M   'P 1'
#
loop_
_entity.id
_entity.type
_entity.pdbx_description
1 polymer ?
#
loop_
_entity_poly.entity_id
_entity_poly.type
_entity_poly.pdbx_seq_one_letter_code
_entity_poly.pdbx_strand_id
1 'polypeptide(L)'
;MDDKSFLEGYKSVLDSKTSEESLANFARWEPGHGQFKFRHPWKQYLMIGTLTRQCAFRIEALHGYMNSEIQVPQEFRRKIQELCTKMSSESGKALKALASAVKTMTYPSSSVKSHMADSKTAANDLKTTLKTALLENSDHLEIIPASTVALLLVEIITYTHKIAESVQELASLTDFKMVDPTVAPENPQLLNRGTVKPISDTDSPHVAVTVCGPSSPALMADHPRSNAAELR
;
A
#
# COMPACT_ATOMS: atom_id res chain seq x y z
N MET A 1 20.12 6.68 -5.02
CA MET A 1 19.38 6.22 -3.83
C MET A 1 20.43 5.60 -2.93
N ASP A 2 20.66 6.16 -1.76
CA ASP A 2 21.69 5.65 -0.84
C ASP A 2 21.25 4.28 -0.31
N ASP A 3 22.11 3.26 -0.33
CA ASP A 3 21.79 1.88 0.06
C ASP A 3 21.17 1.79 1.47
N LYS A 4 21.58 2.70 2.36
CA LYS A 4 21.03 2.83 3.72
C LYS A 4 19.56 3.25 3.72
N SER A 5 19.16 4.15 2.82
CA SER A 5 17.76 4.60 2.69
C SER A 5 16.85 3.50 2.13
N PHE A 6 17.39 2.62 1.28
CA PHE A 6 16.66 1.48 0.74
C PHE A 6 16.37 0.42 1.80
N LEU A 7 17.36 0.13 2.67
CA LEU A 7 17.21 -0.85 3.76
C LEU A 7 16.22 -0.41 4.86
N GLU A 8 15.99 0.89 5.01
CA GLU A 8 15.09 1.44 6.03
C GLU A 8 13.69 1.81 5.50
N GLY A 9 13.36 1.45 4.25
CA GLY A 9 12.06 1.78 3.65
C GLY A 9 10.84 1.29 4.47
N TYR A 10 11.00 0.22 5.25
CA TYR A 10 9.96 -0.31 6.14
C TYR A 10 9.53 0.68 7.24
N LYS A 11 10.38 1.64 7.63
CA LYS A 11 10.04 2.65 8.67
C LYS A 11 8.84 3.49 8.24
N SER A 12 8.75 3.84 6.95
CA SER A 12 7.59 4.56 6.40
C SER A 12 6.27 3.79 6.58
N VAL A 13 6.32 2.45 6.60
CA VAL A 13 5.15 1.60 6.85
C VAL A 13 4.79 1.61 8.33
N LEU A 14 5.76 1.64 9.24
CA LEU A 14 5.51 1.70 10.68
C LEU A 14 4.74 2.97 11.06
N ASP A 15 5.10 4.10 10.43
CA ASP A 15 4.49 5.41 10.68
C ASP A 15 3.18 5.65 9.90
N SER A 16 2.73 4.68 9.09
CA SER A 16 1.63 4.91 8.13
C SER A 16 0.23 4.91 8.76
N LYS A 17 0.06 4.38 9.98
CA LYS A 17 -1.26 4.05 10.57
C LYS A 17 -2.25 5.21 10.54
N THR A 18 -1.88 6.35 11.11
CA THR A 18 -2.77 7.52 11.23
C THR A 18 -3.18 8.08 9.88
N SER A 19 -2.23 8.09 8.92
CA SER A 19 -2.48 8.54 7.56
C SER A 19 -3.47 7.62 6.83
N GLU A 20 -3.25 6.30 6.91
CA GLU A 20 -4.14 5.30 6.31
C GLU A 20 -5.56 5.35 6.89
N GLU A 21 -5.69 5.45 8.22
CA GLU A 21 -6.99 5.56 8.89
C GLU A 21 -7.73 6.83 8.47
N SER A 22 -7.01 7.96 8.37
CA SER A 22 -7.57 9.23 7.91
C SER A 22 -8.05 9.13 6.46
N LEU A 23 -7.23 8.56 5.56
CA LEU A 23 -7.58 8.37 4.15
C LEU A 23 -8.79 7.46 3.98
N ALA A 24 -8.86 6.34 4.71
CA ALA A 24 -10.01 5.44 4.67
C ALA A 24 -11.30 6.11 5.19
N ASN A 25 -11.18 6.97 6.21
CA ASN A 25 -12.30 7.75 6.72
C ASN A 25 -12.80 8.77 5.71
N PHE A 26 -11.92 9.51 5.04
CA PHE A 26 -12.31 10.46 4.00
C PHE A 26 -12.95 9.74 2.80
N ALA A 27 -12.33 8.67 2.33
CA ALA A 27 -12.81 7.92 1.18
C ALA A 27 -14.19 7.27 1.41
N ARG A 28 -14.57 7.01 2.67
CA ARG A 28 -15.92 6.53 3.02
C ARG A 28 -17.02 7.55 2.73
N TRP A 29 -16.70 8.85 2.73
CA TRP A 29 -17.66 9.92 2.47
C TRP A 29 -17.79 10.26 0.99
N GLU A 30 -16.88 9.78 0.15
CA GLU A 30 -16.94 10.06 -1.28
C GLU A 30 -18.13 9.33 -1.93
N PRO A 31 -18.85 9.99 -2.86
CA PRO A 31 -19.78 9.30 -3.72
C PRO A 31 -19.02 8.24 -4.55
N GLY A 32 -19.67 7.13 -4.87
CA GLY A 32 -19.03 6.10 -5.69
C GLY A 32 -18.60 6.64 -7.05
N HIS A 33 -17.36 6.36 -7.46
CA HIS A 33 -16.78 6.79 -8.73
C HIS A 33 -15.76 5.77 -9.27
N GLY A 34 -15.65 5.69 -10.60
CA GLY A 34 -14.70 4.81 -11.27
C GLY A 34 -14.78 3.35 -10.78
N GLN A 35 -13.67 2.86 -10.21
CA GLN A 35 -13.55 1.50 -9.65
C GLN A 35 -13.97 1.43 -8.17
N PHE A 36 -14.20 2.57 -7.52
CA PHE A 36 -14.62 2.67 -6.13
C PHE A 36 -16.13 2.85 -6.07
N LYS A 37 -16.88 1.75 -6.01
CA LYS A 37 -18.35 1.78 -6.02
C LYS A 37 -18.92 2.20 -4.66
N PHE A 38 -20.23 2.47 -4.62
CA PHE A 38 -20.95 2.70 -3.37
C PHE A 38 -20.73 1.53 -2.39
N ARG A 39 -20.47 1.84 -1.11
CA ARG A 39 -20.10 0.87 -0.06
C ARG A 39 -18.81 0.09 -0.33
N HIS A 40 -17.83 0.72 -0.97
CA HIS A 40 -16.48 0.16 -1.14
C HIS A 40 -15.90 -0.37 0.19
N PRO A 41 -15.21 -1.53 0.21
CA PRO A 41 -14.77 -2.18 1.45
C PRO A 41 -13.48 -1.55 2.03
N TRP A 42 -13.54 -0.27 2.40
CA TRP A 42 -12.42 0.49 2.97
C TRP A 42 -11.78 -0.18 4.20
N LYS A 43 -12.57 -0.89 5.01
CA LYS A 43 -12.08 -1.66 6.17
C LYS A 43 -11.02 -2.70 5.79
N GLN A 44 -11.11 -3.27 4.59
CA GLN A 44 -10.17 -4.30 4.14
C GLN A 44 -8.78 -3.71 3.86
N TYR A 45 -8.71 -2.45 3.39
CA TYR A 45 -7.43 -1.75 3.23
C TYR A 45 -6.75 -1.52 4.59
N LEU A 46 -7.52 -1.17 5.63
CA LEU A 46 -6.99 -1.03 6.99
C LEU A 46 -6.49 -2.36 7.59
N MET A 47 -7.16 -3.47 7.25
CA MET A 47 -6.70 -4.81 7.63
C MET A 47 -5.36 -5.13 6.96
N ILE A 48 -5.25 -4.90 5.64
CA ILE A 48 -4.00 -5.06 4.89
C ILE A 48 -2.89 -4.18 5.50
N GLY A 49 -3.17 -2.91 5.78
CA GLY A 49 -2.22 -2.00 6.43
C GLY A 49 -1.75 -2.51 7.80
N THR A 50 -2.65 -3.07 8.60
CA THR A 50 -2.32 -3.66 9.91
C THR A 50 -1.38 -4.85 9.78
N LEU A 51 -1.66 -5.77 8.85
CA LEU A 51 -0.79 -6.92 8.59
C LEU A 51 0.57 -6.48 8.02
N THR A 52 0.58 -5.46 7.17
CA THR A 52 1.81 -4.91 6.58
C THR A 52 2.70 -4.27 7.65
N ARG A 53 2.13 -3.53 8.60
CA ARG A 53 2.84 -3.02 9.79
C ARG A 53 3.38 -4.14 10.68
N GLN A 54 2.58 -5.18 10.92
CA GLN A 54 3.05 -6.34 11.69
C GLN A 54 4.24 -7.03 11.00
N CYS A 55 4.24 -7.10 9.67
CA CYS A 55 5.40 -7.53 8.90
C CYS A 55 6.60 -6.58 9.08
N ALA A 56 6.39 -5.27 8.99
CA ALA A 56 7.43 -4.27 9.15
C ALA A 56 8.11 -4.30 10.53
N PHE A 57 7.37 -4.52 11.62
CA PHE A 57 7.96 -4.68 12.96
C PHE A 57 8.95 -5.86 13.05
N ARG A 58 8.70 -6.93 12.28
CA ARG A 58 9.60 -8.10 12.24
C ARG A 58 10.83 -7.83 11.39
N ILE A 59 10.68 -7.03 10.33
CA ILE A 59 11.80 -6.51 9.54
C ILE A 59 12.66 -5.59 10.41
N GLU A 60 12.05 -4.75 11.25
CA GLU A 60 12.77 -3.91 12.20
C GLU A 60 13.57 -4.72 13.22
N ALA A 61 12.95 -5.75 13.82
CA ALA A 61 13.64 -6.67 14.71
C ALA A 61 14.82 -7.37 14.00
N LEU A 62 14.59 -7.87 12.77
CA LEU A 62 15.63 -8.48 11.94
C LEU A 62 16.78 -7.50 11.65
N HIS A 63 16.46 -6.24 11.32
CA HIS A 63 17.44 -5.18 11.09
C HIS A 63 18.31 -4.92 12.34
N GLY A 64 17.74 -4.98 13.55
CA GLY A 64 18.48 -4.91 14.80
C GLY A 64 19.54 -6.02 14.94
N TYR A 65 19.18 -7.26 14.58
CA TYR A 65 20.11 -8.39 14.59
C TYR A 65 21.20 -8.30 13.52
N MET A 66 20.89 -7.75 12.33
CA MET A 66 21.87 -7.60 11.25
C MET A 66 22.99 -6.60 11.59
N ASN A 67 22.71 -5.63 12.45
CA ASN A 67 23.69 -4.65 12.93
C ASN A 67 24.53 -5.17 14.10
N SER A 68 24.28 -6.41 14.57
CA SER A 68 25.01 -7.06 15.66
C SER A 68 26.05 -8.03 15.10
N GLU A 69 27.23 -8.10 15.71
CA GLU A 69 28.27 -9.06 15.31
C GLU A 69 27.90 -10.47 15.80
N ILE A 70 27.31 -11.27 14.91
CA ILE A 70 26.85 -12.62 15.20
C ILE A 70 27.94 -13.62 14.76
N GLN A 71 28.62 -14.23 15.74
CA GLN A 71 29.54 -15.35 15.50
C GLN A 71 28.74 -16.65 15.38
N VAL A 72 28.82 -17.31 14.22
CA VAL A 72 28.05 -18.53 13.90
C VAL A 72 28.94 -19.50 13.12
N PRO A 73 28.88 -20.82 13.41
CA PRO A 73 29.60 -21.84 12.65
C PRO A 73 29.35 -21.74 11.14
N GLN A 74 30.43 -21.79 10.35
CA GLN A 74 30.37 -21.52 8.90
C GLN A 74 29.47 -22.50 8.14
N GLU A 75 29.46 -23.77 8.52
CA GLU A 75 28.63 -24.80 7.89
C GLU A 75 27.13 -24.54 8.12
N PHE A 76 26.76 -24.20 9.35
CA PHE A 76 25.38 -23.83 9.72
C PHE A 76 24.93 -22.56 8.98
N ARG A 77 25.82 -21.55 8.92
CA ARG A 77 25.58 -20.32 8.17
C ARG A 77 25.29 -20.59 6.70
N ARG A 78 26.11 -21.41 6.03
CA ARG A 78 25.91 -21.75 4.60
C ARG A 78 24.57 -22.43 4.37
N LYS A 79 24.21 -23.41 5.21
CA LYS A 79 22.97 -24.18 5.08
C LYS A 79 21.72 -23.30 5.24
N ILE A 80 21.75 -22.35 6.17
CA ILE A 80 20.62 -21.43 6.39
C ILE A 80 20.57 -20.32 5.34
N GLN A 81 21.72 -19.83 4.87
CA GLN A 81 21.80 -18.71 3.96
C GLN A 81 21.02 -18.96 2.67
N GLU A 82 21.14 -20.14 2.08
CA GLU A 82 20.41 -20.50 0.86
C GLU A 82 18.89 -20.45 1.07
N LEU A 83 18.41 -21.07 2.16
CA LEU A 83 16.99 -21.11 2.51
C LEU A 83 16.44 -19.71 2.80
N CYS A 84 17.16 -18.91 3.58
CA CYS A 84 16.80 -17.52 3.89
C CYS A 84 16.76 -16.64 2.63
N THR A 85 17.72 -16.82 1.71
CA THR A 85 17.77 -16.09 0.44
C THR A 85 16.56 -16.45 -0.43
N LYS A 86 16.26 -17.74 -0.56
CA LYS A 86 15.09 -18.22 -1.30
C LYS A 86 13.78 -17.68 -0.70
N MET A 87 13.59 -17.82 0.61
CA MET A 87 12.42 -17.29 1.32
C MET A 87 12.22 -15.78 1.08
N SER A 88 13.29 -15.00 1.25
CA SER A 88 13.23 -13.53 1.12
C SER A 88 12.95 -13.10 -0.32
N SER A 89 13.58 -13.76 -1.29
CA SER A 89 13.37 -13.49 -2.72
C SER A 89 11.93 -13.79 -3.15
N GLU A 90 11.41 -14.97 -2.81
CA GLU A 90 10.07 -15.40 -3.19
C GLU A 90 8.99 -14.56 -2.50
N SER A 91 9.13 -14.26 -1.21
CA SER A 91 8.19 -13.34 -0.53
C SER A 91 8.23 -11.92 -1.08
N GLY A 92 9.42 -11.40 -1.41
CA GLY A 92 9.56 -10.09 -2.04
C GLY A 92 8.85 -10.02 -3.40
N LYS A 93 8.98 -11.06 -4.23
CA LYS A 93 8.25 -11.18 -5.50
C LYS A 93 6.74 -11.22 -5.29
N ALA A 94 6.26 -12.01 -4.32
CA ALA A 94 4.85 -12.08 -3.97
C ALA A 94 4.29 -10.72 -3.51
N LEU A 95 4.97 -10.04 -2.57
CA LEU A 95 4.57 -8.72 -2.08
C LEU A 95 4.55 -7.67 -3.21
N LYS A 96 5.54 -7.70 -4.11
CA LYS A 96 5.58 -6.80 -5.27
C LYS A 96 4.40 -7.02 -6.22
N ALA A 97 4.06 -8.28 -6.49
CA ALA A 97 2.91 -8.62 -7.32
C ALA A 97 1.58 -8.23 -6.65
N LEU A 98 1.42 -8.48 -5.35
CA LEU A 98 0.25 -8.06 -4.56
C LEU A 98 0.08 -6.54 -4.54
N ALA A 99 1.16 -5.79 -4.29
CA ALA A 99 1.15 -4.33 -4.32
C ALA A 99 0.73 -3.80 -5.69
N SER A 100 1.23 -4.44 -6.75
CA SER A 100 0.85 -4.09 -8.12
C SER A 100 -0.64 -4.33 -8.35
N ALA A 101 -1.15 -5.49 -7.95
CA ALA A 101 -2.56 -5.87 -8.05
C ALA A 101 -3.50 -4.89 -7.32
N VAL A 102 -3.16 -4.50 -6.08
CA VAL A 102 -3.93 -3.49 -5.34
C VAL A 102 -3.88 -2.14 -6.03
N LYS A 103 -2.71 -1.72 -6.52
CA LYS A 103 -2.52 -0.43 -7.19
C LYS A 103 -3.31 -0.33 -8.51
N THR A 104 -3.39 -1.42 -9.27
CA THR A 104 -4.12 -1.48 -10.55
C THR A 104 -5.57 -1.93 -10.39
N MET A 105 -5.99 -2.30 -9.18
CA MET A 105 -7.30 -2.90 -8.90
C MET A 105 -7.59 -4.11 -9.78
N THR A 106 -6.63 -5.01 -9.83
CA THR A 106 -6.70 -6.24 -10.61
C THR A 106 -6.54 -7.44 -9.69
N TYR A 107 -7.07 -8.59 -10.08
CA TYR A 107 -6.86 -9.82 -9.33
C TYR A 107 -5.36 -10.15 -9.20
N PRO A 108 -4.91 -10.66 -8.03
CA PRO A 108 -3.55 -11.16 -7.88
C PRO A 108 -3.22 -12.21 -8.94
N SER A 109 -2.05 -12.11 -9.56
CA SER A 109 -1.61 -13.06 -10.57
C SER A 109 -1.44 -14.46 -9.98
N SER A 110 -1.56 -15.49 -10.83
CA SER A 110 -1.31 -16.89 -10.43
C SER A 110 0.11 -17.09 -9.87
N SER A 111 1.08 -16.29 -10.31
CA SER A 111 2.45 -16.32 -9.79
C SER A 111 2.57 -16.01 -8.30
N VAL A 112 1.64 -15.24 -7.71
CA VAL A 112 1.62 -15.00 -6.26
C VAL A 112 1.50 -16.31 -5.51
N LYS A 113 0.63 -17.22 -5.96
CA LYS A 113 0.44 -18.55 -5.33
C LYS A 113 1.71 -19.39 -5.41
N SER A 114 2.40 -19.37 -6.55
CA SER A 114 3.68 -20.08 -6.73
C SER A 114 4.76 -19.54 -5.79
N HIS A 115 4.98 -18.23 -5.77
CA HIS A 115 5.94 -17.58 -4.88
C HIS A 115 5.63 -17.85 -3.38
N MET A 116 4.34 -17.87 -3.02
CA MET A 116 3.90 -18.22 -1.66
C MET A 116 4.18 -19.68 -1.32
N ALA A 117 3.94 -20.61 -2.25
CA ALA A 117 4.24 -22.02 -2.05
C ALA A 117 5.75 -22.24 -1.87
N ASP A 118 6.57 -21.65 -2.74
CA ASP A 118 8.03 -21.79 -2.71
C ASP A 118 8.63 -21.21 -1.43
N SER A 119 8.18 -20.03 -1.00
CA SER A 119 8.61 -19.42 0.26
C SER A 119 8.17 -20.24 1.49
N LYS A 120 6.99 -20.86 1.46
CA LYS A 120 6.49 -21.72 2.54
C LYS A 120 7.27 -23.03 2.65
N THR A 121 7.58 -23.65 1.52
CA THR A 121 8.43 -24.85 1.48
C THR A 121 9.80 -24.54 2.07
N ALA A 122 10.46 -23.47 1.60
CA ALA A 122 11.76 -23.06 2.13
C ALA A 122 11.71 -22.72 3.64
N ALA A 123 10.62 -22.11 4.13
CA ALA A 123 10.43 -21.84 5.55
C ALA A 123 10.27 -23.13 6.38
N ASN A 124 9.62 -24.16 5.85
CA ASN A 124 9.49 -25.46 6.52
C ASN A 124 10.82 -26.22 6.54
N ASP A 125 11.58 -26.18 5.44
CA ASP A 125 12.91 -26.77 5.34
C ASP A 125 13.88 -26.09 6.32
N LEU A 126 13.78 -24.77 6.46
CA LEU A 126 14.56 -23.98 7.42
C LEU A 126 14.20 -24.36 8.85
N LYS A 127 12.90 -24.43 9.21
CA LYS A 127 12.46 -24.90 10.53
C LYS A 127 12.99 -26.28 10.87
N THR A 128 12.96 -27.19 9.89
CA THR A 128 13.47 -28.57 10.08
C THR A 128 14.98 -28.55 10.29
N THR A 129 15.71 -27.82 9.45
CA THR A 129 17.16 -27.65 9.57
C THR A 129 17.58 -27.07 10.93
N LEU A 130 16.87 -26.04 11.41
CA LEU A 130 17.11 -25.43 12.71
C LEU A 130 16.87 -26.42 13.86
N LYS A 131 15.78 -27.20 13.79
CA LYS A 131 15.47 -28.21 14.80
C LYS A 131 16.53 -29.30 14.86
N THR A 132 16.97 -29.81 13.71
CA THR A 132 18.03 -30.82 13.62
C THR A 132 19.34 -30.27 14.20
N ALA A 133 19.74 -29.07 13.79
CA ALA A 133 20.94 -28.43 14.33
C ALA A 133 20.84 -28.19 15.84
N LEU A 134 19.69 -27.80 16.35
CA LEU A 134 19.52 -27.59 17.79
C LEU A 134 19.58 -28.90 18.59
N LEU A 135 19.22 -30.04 17.99
CA LEU A 135 19.29 -31.35 18.64
C LEU A 135 20.70 -31.96 18.60
N GLU A 136 21.47 -31.70 17.54
CA GLU A 136 22.78 -32.32 17.29
C GLU A 136 23.97 -31.54 17.86
N ASN A 137 23.84 -30.22 18.09
CA ASN A 137 24.95 -29.38 18.56
C ASN A 137 25.04 -29.35 20.10
N SER A 138 26.21 -29.63 20.67
CA SER A 138 26.48 -29.54 22.12
C SER A 138 26.61 -28.11 22.65
N ASP A 139 26.96 -27.14 21.79
CA ASP A 139 27.05 -25.71 22.13
C ASP A 139 25.87 -24.91 21.57
N HIS A 140 24.69 -25.16 22.15
CA HIS A 140 23.43 -24.53 21.73
C HIS A 140 23.48 -22.99 21.72
N LEU A 141 24.35 -22.36 22.53
CA LEU A 141 24.43 -20.91 22.69
C LEU A 141 24.91 -20.18 21.43
N GLU A 142 25.76 -20.80 20.61
CA GLU A 142 26.33 -20.16 19.41
C GLU A 142 25.32 -20.08 18.25
N ILE A 143 24.35 -20.99 18.22
CA ILE A 143 23.34 -21.05 17.15
C ILE A 143 22.08 -20.25 17.48
N ILE A 144 21.88 -19.80 18.72
CA ILE A 144 20.69 -19.05 19.16
C ILE A 144 20.48 -17.76 18.34
N PRO A 145 21.49 -16.88 18.14
CA PRO A 145 21.28 -15.65 17.39
C PRO A 145 20.88 -15.91 15.93
N ALA A 146 21.56 -16.83 15.26
CA ALA A 146 21.20 -17.23 13.89
C ALA A 146 19.82 -17.91 13.80
N SER A 147 19.46 -18.72 14.79
CA SER A 147 18.13 -19.34 14.88
C SER A 147 17.04 -18.28 15.06
N THR A 148 17.30 -17.26 15.89
CA THR A 148 16.37 -16.15 16.09
C THR A 148 16.14 -15.36 14.81
N VAL A 149 17.22 -15.01 14.10
CA VAL A 149 17.16 -14.36 12.78
C VAL A 149 16.35 -15.18 11.78
N ALA A 150 16.62 -16.48 11.71
CA ALA A 150 15.91 -17.39 10.81
C ALA A 150 14.42 -17.52 11.16
N LEU A 151 14.06 -17.53 12.45
CA LEU A 151 12.67 -17.56 12.92
C LEU A 151 11.94 -16.24 12.64
N LEU A 152 12.60 -15.09 12.78
CA LEU A 152 12.02 -13.79 12.37
C LEU A 152 11.69 -13.76 10.87
N LEU A 153 12.58 -14.30 10.03
CA LEU A 153 12.31 -14.45 8.60
C LEU A 153 11.10 -15.35 8.33
N VAL A 154 10.96 -16.46 9.06
CA VAL A 154 9.77 -17.32 9.00
C VAL A 154 8.49 -16.57 9.38
N GLU A 155 8.54 -15.70 10.39
CA GLU A 155 7.39 -14.86 10.76
C GLU A 155 7.04 -13.86 9.65
N ILE A 156 8.03 -13.24 9.00
CA ILE A 156 7.83 -12.36 7.84
C ILE A 156 7.10 -13.11 6.71
N ILE A 157 7.47 -14.36 6.43
CA ILE A 157 6.75 -15.20 5.44
C ILE A 157 5.30 -15.43 5.88
N THR A 158 5.07 -15.73 7.16
CA THR A 158 3.73 -15.94 7.71
C THR A 158 2.85 -14.69 7.51
N TYR A 159 3.41 -13.51 7.73
CA TYR A 159 2.71 -12.24 7.51
C TYR A 159 2.48 -11.93 6.04
N THR A 160 3.45 -12.24 5.18
CA THR A 160 3.30 -12.12 3.72
C THR A 160 2.12 -12.96 3.22
N HIS A 161 1.93 -14.16 3.78
CA HIS A 161 0.79 -15.03 3.44
C HIS A 161 -0.54 -14.42 3.90
N LYS A 162 -0.63 -13.91 5.14
CA LYS A 162 -1.83 -13.22 5.63
C LYS A 162 -2.19 -11.99 4.80
N ILE A 163 -1.18 -11.23 4.36
CA ILE A 163 -1.38 -10.07 3.46
C ILE A 163 -1.97 -10.56 2.14
N ALA A 164 -1.42 -11.63 1.56
CA ALA A 164 -1.93 -12.19 0.31
C ALA A 164 -3.39 -12.64 0.42
N GLU A 165 -3.75 -13.33 1.50
CA GLU A 165 -5.13 -13.73 1.80
C GLU A 165 -6.06 -12.52 1.91
N SER A 166 -5.63 -11.46 2.62
CA SER A 166 -6.42 -10.25 2.80
C SER A 166 -6.61 -9.45 1.51
N VAL A 167 -5.59 -9.43 0.63
CA VAL A 167 -5.66 -8.82 -0.71
C VAL A 167 -6.56 -9.65 -1.63
N GLN A 168 -6.51 -10.97 -1.54
CA GLN A 168 -7.41 -11.84 -2.29
C GLN A 168 -8.87 -11.65 -1.85
N GLU A 169 -9.11 -11.50 -0.55
CA GLU A 169 -10.42 -11.15 0.00
C GLU A 169 -10.88 -9.78 -0.51
N LEU A 170 -10.01 -8.76 -0.48
CA LEU A 170 -10.32 -7.43 -1.05
C LEU A 170 -10.73 -7.53 -2.52
N ALA A 171 -9.96 -8.27 -3.32
CA ALA A 171 -10.24 -8.47 -4.74
C ALA A 171 -11.59 -9.19 -4.97
N SER A 172 -12.01 -10.07 -4.06
CA SER A 172 -13.30 -10.77 -4.13
C SER A 172 -14.49 -9.90 -3.71
N LEU A 173 -14.26 -8.93 -2.82
CA LEU A 173 -15.28 -7.99 -2.34
C LEU A 173 -15.47 -6.78 -3.27
N THR A 174 -14.64 -6.67 -4.30
CA THR A 174 -14.62 -5.54 -5.24
C THR A 174 -14.66 -6.06 -6.68
N ASP A 175 -14.97 -5.19 -7.64
CA ASP A 175 -14.93 -5.55 -9.06
C ASP A 175 -13.51 -5.44 -9.63
N PHE A 176 -12.53 -6.04 -8.96
CA PHE A 176 -11.16 -6.10 -9.48
C PHE A 176 -11.16 -6.78 -10.85
N LYS A 177 -10.47 -6.19 -11.82
CA LYS A 177 -10.42 -6.75 -13.18
C LYS A 177 -9.53 -8.00 -13.19
N MET A 178 -9.96 -9.05 -13.89
CA MET A 178 -9.03 -10.10 -14.30
C MET A 178 -8.17 -9.56 -15.43
N VAL A 179 -6.85 -9.70 -15.28
CA VAL A 179 -5.91 -9.41 -16.37
C VAL A 179 -5.47 -10.76 -16.92
N ASP A 180 -5.87 -11.05 -18.16
CA ASP A 180 -5.34 -12.22 -18.87
C ASP A 180 -3.85 -11.99 -19.17
N PRO A 181 -2.97 -12.97 -18.91
CA PRO A 181 -1.53 -12.81 -19.11
C PRO A 181 -1.09 -12.69 -20.58
N THR A 182 -2.02 -12.70 -21.54
CA THR A 182 -1.72 -12.86 -22.98
C THR A 182 -1.62 -11.54 -23.77
N VAL A 183 -1.91 -10.38 -23.19
CA VAL A 183 -1.89 -9.11 -23.96
C VAL A 183 -0.73 -8.21 -23.53
N ALA A 184 0.14 -7.90 -24.50
CA ALA A 184 1.24 -6.95 -24.40
C ALA A 184 0.78 -5.58 -23.83
N PRO A 185 1.67 -4.79 -23.20
CA PRO A 185 1.26 -3.56 -22.54
C PRO A 185 0.84 -2.53 -23.60
N GLU A 186 -0.47 -2.29 -23.73
CA GLU A 186 -0.98 -1.10 -24.39
C GLU A 186 -0.62 0.13 -23.55
N ASN A 187 -0.18 1.17 -24.27
CA ASN A 187 0.30 2.45 -23.74
C ASN A 187 -0.57 3.00 -22.59
N PRO A 188 0.03 3.55 -21.51
CA PRO A 188 -0.73 4.22 -20.48
C PRO A 188 -1.38 5.48 -21.05
N GLN A 189 -2.69 5.42 -21.32
CA GLN A 189 -3.49 6.61 -21.58
C GLN A 189 -3.43 7.50 -20.33
N LEU A 190 -2.98 8.74 -20.55
CA LEU A 190 -2.85 9.78 -19.56
C LEU A 190 -4.23 10.10 -18.97
N LEU A 191 -4.53 9.56 -17.78
CA LEU A 191 -5.55 10.13 -16.92
C LEU A 191 -5.02 11.48 -16.43
N ASN A 192 -5.71 12.55 -16.81
CA ASN A 192 -5.42 13.91 -16.39
C ASN A 192 -5.48 14.00 -14.85
N ARG A 193 -4.33 13.80 -14.22
CA ARG A 193 -4.10 14.01 -12.80
C ARG A 193 -4.09 15.51 -12.56
N GLY A 194 -5.21 16.05 -12.07
CA GLY A 194 -5.25 17.41 -11.53
C GLY A 194 -4.20 17.54 -10.43
N THR A 195 -3.15 18.33 -10.70
CA THR A 195 -2.13 18.68 -9.72
C THR A 195 -2.56 19.99 -9.07
N VAL A 196 -3.02 19.96 -7.82
CA VAL A 196 -3.19 21.18 -7.03
C VAL A 196 -1.81 21.53 -6.47
N LYS A 197 -1.25 22.67 -6.89
CA LYS A 197 -0.08 23.27 -6.24
C LYS A 197 -0.52 23.86 -4.90
N PRO A 198 0.29 23.73 -3.83
CA PRO A 198 0.03 24.46 -2.60
C PRO A 198 0.22 25.96 -2.86
N ILE A 199 -0.77 26.76 -2.46
CA ILE A 199 -0.73 28.21 -2.51
C ILE A 199 0.28 28.69 -1.46
N SER A 200 1.33 29.36 -1.91
CA SER A 200 2.19 30.17 -1.05
C SER A 200 1.47 31.47 -0.73
N ASP A 201 1.30 31.76 0.56
CA ASP A 201 0.78 33.02 1.07
C ASP A 201 1.59 34.21 0.56
N THR A 202 0.98 35.09 -0.23
CA THR A 202 1.25 36.53 -0.21
C THR A 202 0.19 37.29 -1.03
N ASP A 203 -0.61 38.08 -0.30
CA ASP A 203 -1.22 39.37 -0.67
C ASP A 203 -2.29 39.49 -1.80
N SER A 204 -3.57 39.50 -1.38
CA SER A 204 -4.79 40.20 -1.92
C SER A 204 -5.20 40.08 -3.42
N PRO A 205 -6.48 40.27 -3.85
CA PRO A 205 -7.59 40.98 -3.20
C PRO A 205 -8.93 40.21 -3.12
N HIS A 206 -9.85 40.76 -2.33
CA HIS A 206 -11.18 40.22 -2.05
C HIS A 206 -12.04 39.96 -3.29
N VAL A 207 -12.61 38.76 -3.38
CA VAL A 207 -13.66 38.41 -4.34
C VAL A 207 -15.01 38.46 -3.62
N ALA A 208 -15.79 39.50 -3.88
CA ALA A 208 -17.18 39.58 -3.47
C ALA A 208 -18.03 38.68 -4.40
N VAL A 209 -18.76 37.73 -3.81
CA VAL A 209 -19.72 36.89 -4.53
C VAL A 209 -21.10 37.53 -4.42
N THR A 210 -21.57 38.14 -5.51
CA THR A 210 -22.94 38.65 -5.61
C THR A 210 -23.88 37.50 -6.01
N VAL A 211 -24.83 37.17 -5.13
CA VAL A 211 -25.88 36.19 -5.39
C VAL A 211 -27.07 36.91 -6.02
N CYS A 212 -27.34 36.66 -7.31
CA CYS A 212 -28.58 37.09 -7.94
C CYS A 212 -29.69 36.09 -7.62
N GLY A 213 -30.67 36.51 -6.81
CA GLY A 213 -31.95 35.81 -6.65
C GLY A 213 -32.94 36.15 -7.78
N PRO A 214 -33.95 35.30 -8.05
CA PRO A 214 -34.90 35.52 -9.13
C PRO A 214 -35.99 36.53 -8.71
N SER A 215 -36.19 37.59 -9.49
CA SER A 215 -37.28 38.54 -9.31
C SER A 215 -38.51 38.16 -10.17
N SER A 216 -39.66 38.01 -9.50
CA SER A 216 -40.99 37.94 -10.12
C SER A 216 -41.48 39.33 -10.59
N PRO A 217 -42.49 39.40 -11.50
CA PRO A 217 -42.87 40.62 -12.20
C PRO A 217 -44.14 41.30 -11.64
N ALA A 218 -44.14 42.64 -11.61
CA ALA A 218 -45.30 43.56 -11.52
C ALA A 218 -44.75 45.00 -11.46
N LEU A 219 -45.37 46.10 -11.88
CA LEU A 219 -46.57 46.48 -12.61
C LEU A 219 -46.42 48.00 -12.88
N MET A 220 -46.89 48.46 -14.04
CA MET A 220 -47.51 49.76 -14.36
C MET A 220 -47.23 50.99 -13.46
N ALA A 221 -46.79 52.10 -14.07
CA ALA A 221 -47.39 53.42 -13.84
C ALA A 221 -47.01 54.44 -14.93
N ASP A 222 -48.00 55.30 -15.17
CA ASP A 222 -48.23 56.22 -16.27
C ASP A 222 -47.34 57.47 -16.37
N HIS A 223 -47.46 58.08 -17.54
CA HIS A 223 -46.98 59.39 -18.01
C HIS A 223 -47.39 60.59 -17.10
N PRO A 224 -46.78 61.79 -17.23
CA PRO A 224 -47.29 62.71 -18.26
C PRO A 224 -46.28 63.67 -18.94
N ARG A 225 -46.81 64.20 -20.06
CA ARG A 225 -46.32 65.20 -21.04
C ARG A 225 -45.83 66.54 -20.47
N SER A 226 -44.92 67.21 -21.18
CA SER A 226 -45.15 68.57 -21.70
C SER A 226 -44.18 68.95 -22.85
N ASN A 227 -44.66 69.84 -23.72
CA ASN A 227 -44.23 70.23 -25.07
C ASN A 227 -43.05 71.23 -25.16
N ALA A 228 -42.37 71.24 -26.33
CA ALA A 228 -42.02 72.40 -27.19
C ALA A 228 -41.29 71.84 -28.44
N ALA A 229 -41.76 71.89 -29.70
CA ALA A 229 -42.02 73.02 -30.63
C ALA A 229 -40.75 73.69 -31.22
N GLU A 230 -40.47 73.42 -32.52
CA GLU A 230 -39.97 74.31 -33.62
C GLU A 230 -39.29 73.44 -34.71
N LEU A 231 -39.89 73.22 -35.90
CA LEU A 231 -39.96 74.06 -37.12
C LEU A 231 -38.62 74.31 -37.85
N ARG A 232 -38.30 73.45 -38.83
CA ARG A 232 -38.25 73.80 -40.27
C ARG A 232 -38.20 72.55 -41.14
#